data_AF-A0A4R7YSC7-F1
#
_entry.id   AF-A0A4R7YSC7-F1
#
_cell.length_a   1.000
_cell.length_b   1.000
_cell.length_c   1.000
_cell.angle_alpha   90.00
_cell.angle_beta   90.00
_cell.angle_gamma   90.00
#
_symmetry.space_group_name_H-M   'P 1'
#
loop_
_entity.id
_entity.type
_entity.pdbx_description
1 polymer ?
#
loop_
_entity_poly.entity_id
_entity_poly.type
_entity_poly.pdbx_seq_one_letter_code
_entity_poly.pdbx_strand_id
1 'polypeptide(L)'
;MLVIKYSKNFKGKNFFPHSTVTDILNRNNEELYLATDLGVVSYDFETQSFKELNILDNDYLVYSLTESDNRLWIGTYNNGLFSYNKNTEEIRQYKIGDITDNLIYDTLIDAQNRLWVATNNGLNLINLENSEIKQFYKEVNNLKQPASNTFRDLYLDSNNRVWIATIGGGVSYYNEDGTFTTYLEEDGLASNIVTGIAEDKDSKIWLATHSGISIIDSFSNSIFNLTPADGIGGWEFNTAYSSADKSGLLFGGNHGITFLTDDFSEKNSQSPPVYITDFQLFQKSVDKDRQIFNNQIYSFKADENYLSFEFVALNYDSPQNIKYYYKLDGFDDNWINAEDRYFSSYSNLKAGNYKFKVRAETIRGNLSQEAVLDFRIEKPWYLTLPAFILYILIFTAAVILIIKLRDSIIIHQKNQELETLNSKLAAANSELKEISTIDSLTKIYNRHYFNNKFKDLFALGKRSKTPLSLIIFDLDKFKSINDNYGHLVGDQVLKTAALRAKNILNRNTDFIARYGGDEFVIVLFDTEKSGAEQVISDVKKAIEKPMEIKLNGKNFDLQVKGSFGLKTIIPAADDNFNQTINLADQNLYKNKRNK
;
A
#
# COMPACT_ATOMS: atom_id res chain seq x y z
N MET A 1 17.83 24.06 64.57
CA MET A 1 18.46 22.87 65.17
C MET A 1 19.90 23.24 65.53
N LEU A 2 20.28 23.16 66.80
CA LEU A 2 21.65 23.49 67.24
C LEU A 2 22.48 22.21 67.12
N VAL A 3 23.37 22.13 66.13
CA VAL A 3 24.19 20.94 65.88
C VAL A 3 25.41 20.98 66.78
N ILE A 4 25.50 20.05 67.73
CA ILE A 4 26.68 19.88 68.58
C ILE A 4 27.58 18.85 67.90
N LYS A 5 28.82 19.25 67.61
CA LYS A 5 29.80 18.37 66.97
C LYS A 5 30.75 17.80 68.02
N TYR A 6 30.83 16.47 68.07
CA TYR A 6 31.83 15.74 68.84
C TYR A 6 32.94 15.23 67.92
N SER A 7 34.19 15.22 68.39
CA SER A 7 35.33 14.75 67.59
C SER A 7 36.49 14.30 68.47
N LYS A 8 37.21 13.27 68.03
CA LYS A 8 38.50 12.84 68.60
C LYS A 8 39.55 13.95 68.58
N ASN A 9 39.42 14.93 67.69
CA ASN A 9 40.34 16.06 67.58
C ASN A 9 40.03 17.21 68.54
N PHE A 10 38.87 17.19 69.21
CA PHE A 10 38.52 18.21 70.20
C PHE A 10 39.10 17.85 71.56
N LYS A 11 39.36 18.88 72.39
CA LYS A 11 39.74 18.70 73.80
C LYS A 11 38.63 19.25 74.69
N GLY A 12 38.36 18.56 75.81
CA GLY A 12 37.33 18.97 76.77
C GLY A 12 35.94 18.44 76.41
N LYS A 13 34.90 19.27 76.61
CA LYS A 13 33.48 18.86 76.62
C LYS A 13 32.96 18.20 75.32
N ASN A 14 33.61 18.43 74.19
CA ASN A 14 33.21 17.86 72.89
C ASN A 14 34.14 16.75 72.39
N PHE A 15 34.95 16.17 73.28
CA PHE A 15 35.80 15.03 72.96
C PHE A 15 34.96 13.74 72.85
N PHE A 16 35.22 12.96 71.81
CA PHE A 16 34.71 11.60 71.65
C PHE A 16 35.86 10.70 71.17
N PRO A 17 36.21 9.62 71.89
CA PRO A 17 37.46 8.88 71.64
C PRO A 17 37.46 7.99 70.38
N HIS A 18 36.28 7.72 69.83
CA HIS A 18 36.08 6.77 68.73
C HIS A 18 35.89 7.46 67.39
N SER A 19 36.16 6.72 66.32
CA SER A 19 36.01 7.21 64.95
C SER A 19 34.65 6.88 64.35
N THR A 20 34.00 5.84 64.86
CA THR A 20 32.79 5.25 64.29
C THR A 20 31.79 4.96 65.40
N VAL A 21 30.53 5.30 65.15
CA VAL A 21 29.36 4.85 65.91
C VAL A 21 28.51 4.05 64.96
N THR A 22 28.20 2.81 65.33
CA THR A 22 27.48 1.85 64.49
C THR A 22 26.03 1.68 64.90
N ASP A 23 25.75 1.80 66.20
CA ASP A 23 24.43 1.68 66.78
C ASP A 23 24.31 2.49 68.08
N ILE A 24 23.09 2.86 68.45
CA ILE A 24 22.76 3.70 69.61
C ILE A 24 21.57 3.10 70.35
N LEU A 25 21.82 2.64 71.57
CA LEU A 25 20.78 2.15 72.47
C LEU A 25 20.40 3.25 73.47
N ASN A 26 19.16 3.73 73.38
CA ASN A 26 18.61 4.66 74.36
C ASN A 26 18.10 3.89 75.58
N ARG A 27 18.75 4.09 76.74
CA ARG A 27 18.41 3.36 77.97
C ARG A 27 17.33 4.08 78.76
N ASN A 28 17.48 5.38 78.95
CA ASN A 28 16.56 6.25 79.65
C ASN A 28 16.90 7.73 79.34
N ASN A 29 16.20 8.66 79.99
CA ASN A 29 16.44 10.10 79.80
C ASN A 29 17.80 10.59 80.35
N GLU A 30 18.61 9.73 80.97
CA GLU A 30 19.87 10.07 81.66
C GLU A 30 21.11 9.52 80.93
N GLU A 31 20.99 8.37 80.25
CA GLU A 31 22.12 7.66 79.65
C GLU A 31 21.80 7.04 78.27
N LEU A 32 22.74 7.18 77.32
CA LEU A 32 22.77 6.44 76.05
C LEU A 32 23.94 5.47 76.02
N TYR A 33 23.77 4.31 75.40
CA TYR A 33 24.90 3.44 75.01
C TYR A 33 25.16 3.54 73.51
N LEU A 34 26.43 3.58 73.16
CA LEU A 34 26.94 3.73 71.81
C LEU A 34 27.80 2.51 71.49
N ALA A 35 27.47 1.82 70.40
CA ALA A 35 28.32 0.81 69.81
C ALA A 35 29.42 1.51 69.01
N THR A 36 30.68 1.15 69.24
CA THR A 36 31.83 1.81 68.64
C THR A 36 32.83 0.82 68.02
N ASP A 37 33.89 1.38 67.44
CA ASP A 37 35.02 0.63 66.89
C ASP A 37 35.84 -0.14 67.92
N LEU A 38 35.72 0.18 69.21
CA LEU A 38 36.50 -0.41 70.30
C LEU A 38 35.63 -0.71 71.53
N GLY A 39 34.38 -1.14 71.33
CA GLY A 39 33.50 -1.59 72.40
C GLY A 39 32.26 -0.73 72.60
N VAL A 40 31.88 -0.56 73.87
CA VAL A 40 30.64 0.14 74.27
C VAL A 40 30.99 1.37 75.10
N VAL A 41 30.42 2.49 74.71
CA VAL A 41 30.58 3.78 75.39
C VAL A 41 29.23 4.23 75.91
N SER A 42 29.17 4.70 77.14
CA SER A 42 27.99 5.42 77.63
C SER A 42 28.16 6.93 77.47
N TYR A 43 27.06 7.61 77.18
CA TYR A 43 26.94 9.05 77.21
C TYR A 43 25.95 9.45 78.29
N ASP A 44 26.40 10.28 79.20
CA ASP A 44 25.61 10.80 80.32
C ASP A 44 25.10 12.21 79.96
N PHE A 45 23.78 12.39 79.97
CA PHE A 45 23.14 13.66 79.60
C PHE A 45 23.34 14.77 80.63
N GLU A 46 23.50 14.43 81.91
CA GLU A 46 23.71 15.41 82.99
C GLU A 46 25.13 15.99 82.92
N THR A 47 26.12 15.11 82.80
CA THR A 47 27.53 15.49 82.75
C THR A 47 27.99 15.87 81.34
N GLN A 48 27.20 15.54 80.31
CA GLN A 48 27.49 15.73 78.88
C GLN A 48 28.86 15.15 78.50
N SER A 49 29.14 13.96 79.01
CA SER A 49 30.43 13.29 78.88
C SER A 49 30.29 11.85 78.41
N PHE A 50 31.34 11.33 77.76
CA PHE A 50 31.42 9.94 77.33
C PHE A 50 32.29 9.13 78.29
N LYS A 51 31.86 7.91 78.59
CA LYS A 51 32.59 6.96 79.44
C LYS A 51 32.65 5.60 78.78
N GLU A 52 33.85 5.07 78.59
CA GLU A 52 34.05 3.69 78.16
C GLU A 52 33.59 2.73 79.27
N LEU A 53 32.76 1.75 78.91
CA LEU A 53 32.22 0.80 79.90
C LEU A 53 33.13 -0.41 80.14
N ASN A 54 34.10 -0.68 79.25
CA ASN A 54 35.07 -1.78 79.36
C ASN A 54 34.41 -3.13 79.72
N ILE A 55 33.23 -3.40 79.15
CA ILE A 55 32.44 -4.61 79.42
C ILE A 55 33.11 -5.85 78.83
N LEU A 56 33.84 -5.69 77.72
CA LEU A 56 34.47 -6.78 77.00
C LEU A 56 35.98 -6.77 77.27
N ASP A 57 36.57 -7.95 77.40
CA ASP A 57 38.01 -8.10 77.69
C ASP A 57 38.93 -7.56 76.59
N ASN A 58 38.42 -7.40 75.38
CA ASN A 58 39.17 -6.89 74.23
C ASN A 58 38.37 -5.80 73.52
N ASP A 59 39.10 -4.95 72.79
CA ASP A 59 38.54 -3.95 71.89
C ASP A 59 37.91 -4.66 70.67
N TYR A 60 36.58 -4.72 70.67
CA TYR A 60 35.82 -5.28 69.56
C TYR A 60 35.01 -4.19 68.85
N LEU A 61 34.95 -4.25 67.53
CA LEU A 61 33.99 -3.49 66.74
C LEU A 61 32.58 -4.04 67.03
N VAL A 62 31.79 -3.25 67.74
CA VAL A 62 30.40 -3.55 68.10
C VAL A 62 29.52 -3.04 66.98
N TYR A 63 28.54 -3.84 66.55
CA TYR A 63 27.58 -3.48 65.50
C TYR A 63 26.20 -3.23 66.02
N SER A 64 25.80 -3.92 67.09
CA SER A 64 24.46 -3.79 67.65
C SER A 64 24.44 -3.91 69.16
N LEU A 65 23.52 -3.17 69.77
CA LEU A 65 23.27 -3.16 71.20
C LEU A 65 21.78 -3.32 71.46
N THR A 66 21.44 -4.23 72.34
CA THR A 66 20.05 -4.40 72.76
C THR A 66 20.00 -4.81 74.22
N GLU A 67 18.99 -4.34 74.93
CA GLU A 67 18.81 -4.64 76.34
C GLU A 67 17.45 -5.26 76.58
N SER A 68 17.43 -6.33 77.37
CA SER A 68 16.22 -6.86 77.98
C SER A 68 16.50 -7.21 79.44
N ASP A 69 15.59 -6.79 80.31
CA ASP A 69 15.72 -6.85 81.78
C ASP A 69 17.04 -6.23 82.27
N ASN A 70 17.97 -7.07 82.73
CA ASN A 70 19.30 -6.68 83.21
C ASN A 70 20.43 -7.28 82.36
N ARG A 71 20.11 -7.72 81.13
CA ARG A 71 21.10 -8.27 80.19
C ARG A 71 21.27 -7.34 79.01
N LEU A 72 22.51 -6.91 78.81
CA LEU A 72 22.93 -6.23 77.60
C LEU A 72 23.45 -7.27 76.60
N TRP A 73 22.87 -7.27 75.42
CA TRP A 73 23.28 -8.08 74.28
C TRP A 73 24.11 -7.21 73.35
N ILE A 74 25.28 -7.73 72.97
CA ILE A 74 26.30 -7.00 72.22
C ILE A 74 26.67 -7.83 71.00
N GLY A 75 26.23 -7.39 69.83
CA GLY A 75 26.60 -7.98 68.54
C GLY A 75 27.92 -7.42 68.05
N THR A 76 28.83 -8.27 67.58
CA THR A 76 30.16 -7.85 67.13
C THR A 76 30.44 -8.21 65.67
N TYR A 77 31.38 -7.51 65.05
CA TYR A 77 31.75 -7.72 63.64
C TYR A 77 32.27 -9.14 63.32
N ASN A 78 32.91 -9.83 64.25
CA ASN A 78 33.51 -11.16 63.96
C ASN A 78 33.76 -12.03 65.19
N ASN A 79 33.24 -11.64 66.36
CA ASN A 79 33.47 -12.35 67.61
C ASN A 79 32.18 -12.88 68.22
N GLY A 80 31.11 -12.98 67.44
CA GLY A 80 29.85 -13.52 67.91
C GLY A 80 29.06 -12.52 68.76
N LEU A 81 28.08 -13.06 69.46
CA LEU A 81 27.17 -12.34 70.33
C LEU A 81 27.64 -12.47 71.77
N PHE A 82 27.70 -11.36 72.51
CA PHE A 82 27.94 -11.37 73.94
C PHE A 82 26.66 -11.03 74.69
N SER A 83 26.42 -11.72 75.80
CA SER A 83 25.43 -11.31 76.80
C SER A 83 26.14 -10.92 78.08
N TYR A 84 25.90 -9.71 78.55
CA TYR A 84 26.44 -9.17 79.78
C TYR A 84 25.32 -8.97 80.80
N ASN A 85 25.39 -9.66 81.92
CA ASN A 85 24.46 -9.49 83.02
C ASN A 85 24.94 -8.38 83.95
N LYS A 86 24.22 -7.26 83.98
CA LYS A 86 24.62 -6.05 84.70
C LYS A 86 24.67 -6.21 86.23
N ASN A 87 23.93 -7.16 86.79
CA ASN A 87 23.87 -7.37 88.25
C ASN A 87 24.99 -8.27 88.76
N THR A 88 25.40 -9.24 87.95
CA THR A 88 26.40 -10.26 88.33
C THR A 88 27.75 -10.03 87.67
N GLU A 89 27.80 -9.10 86.72
CA GLU A 89 28.92 -8.85 85.82
C GLU A 89 29.33 -10.08 84.99
N GLU A 90 28.46 -11.09 84.91
CA GLU A 90 28.68 -12.31 84.13
C GLU A 90 28.60 -12.02 82.63
N ILE A 91 29.62 -12.44 81.89
CA ILE A 91 29.69 -12.36 80.43
C ILE A 91 29.61 -13.77 79.86
N ARG A 92 28.71 -13.97 78.89
CA ARG A 92 28.64 -15.18 78.08
C ARG A 92 28.78 -14.84 76.61
N GLN A 93 29.60 -15.59 75.90
CA GLN A 93 29.82 -15.45 74.47
C GLN A 93 29.16 -16.59 73.71
N TYR A 94 28.47 -16.27 72.62
CA TYR A 94 27.88 -17.21 71.67
C TYR A 94 28.62 -17.08 70.35
N LYS A 95 29.17 -18.18 69.85
CA LYS A 95 29.92 -18.22 68.59
C LYS A 95 29.25 -19.14 67.57
N ILE A 96 29.81 -19.19 66.37
CA ILE A 96 29.45 -20.18 65.37
C ILE A 96 29.44 -21.59 65.97
N GLY A 97 28.30 -22.27 65.85
CA GLY A 97 27.98 -23.51 66.57
C GLY A 97 26.86 -23.34 67.59
N ASP A 98 26.85 -22.23 68.33
CA ASP A 98 25.70 -21.78 69.13
C ASP A 98 24.72 -20.97 68.26
N ILE A 99 25.29 -20.04 67.49
CA ILE A 99 24.60 -19.18 66.52
C ILE A 99 25.09 -19.48 65.09
N THR A 100 24.38 -18.94 64.10
CA THR A 100 24.63 -19.22 62.69
C THR A 100 25.94 -18.64 62.13
N ASP A 101 26.40 -17.47 62.61
CA ASP A 101 27.64 -16.80 62.18
C ASP A 101 28.18 -15.90 63.31
N ASN A 102 29.48 -15.57 63.27
CA ASN A 102 30.13 -14.67 64.22
C ASN A 102 30.04 -13.18 63.85
N LEU A 103 29.65 -12.85 62.62
CA LEU A 103 29.39 -11.49 62.18
C LEU A 103 27.91 -11.17 62.41
N ILE A 104 27.63 -10.42 63.49
CA ILE A 104 26.30 -9.96 63.86
C ILE A 104 26.12 -8.55 63.29
N TYR A 105 25.06 -8.35 62.52
CA TYR A 105 24.70 -7.03 62.02
C TYR A 105 23.73 -6.31 62.94
N ASP A 106 22.75 -7.03 63.48
CA ASP A 106 21.71 -6.42 64.30
C ASP A 106 21.13 -7.40 65.33
N THR A 107 20.57 -6.85 66.41
CA THR A 107 19.87 -7.58 67.47
C THR A 107 18.59 -6.86 67.83
N LEU A 108 17.52 -7.62 68.12
CA LEU A 108 16.23 -7.05 68.48
C LEU A 108 15.51 -7.93 69.49
N ILE A 109 14.87 -7.32 70.49
CA ILE A 109 13.95 -8.03 71.40
C ILE A 109 12.53 -7.82 70.90
N ASP A 110 11.82 -8.92 70.67
CA ASP A 110 10.41 -8.86 70.26
C ASP A 110 9.45 -8.78 71.45
N ALA A 111 8.16 -8.59 71.14
CA ALA A 111 7.09 -8.48 72.14
C ALA A 111 6.87 -9.76 72.98
N GLN A 112 7.46 -10.90 72.60
CA GLN A 112 7.42 -12.15 73.37
C GLN A 112 8.71 -12.39 74.18
N ASN A 113 9.55 -11.36 74.35
CA ASN A 113 10.83 -11.43 75.02
C ASN A 113 11.79 -12.46 74.40
N ARG A 114 11.74 -12.60 73.06
CA ARG A 114 12.69 -13.40 72.30
C ARG A 114 13.70 -12.48 71.63
N LEU A 115 14.95 -12.89 71.64
CA LEU A 115 16.05 -12.17 71.02
C LEU A 115 16.26 -12.67 69.59
N TRP A 116 16.08 -11.77 68.64
CA TRP A 116 16.47 -11.94 67.25
C TRP A 116 17.92 -11.50 67.08
N VAL A 117 18.70 -12.29 66.33
CA VAL A 117 20.11 -12.02 66.04
C VAL A 117 20.33 -12.18 64.54
N ALA A 118 20.44 -11.05 63.85
CA ALA A 118 20.71 -10.96 62.42
C ALA A 118 22.21 -11.14 62.18
N THR A 119 22.57 -12.14 61.38
CA THR A 119 23.97 -12.45 61.08
C THR A 119 24.24 -12.42 59.57
N ASN A 120 25.52 -12.45 59.20
CA ASN A 120 25.93 -12.51 57.80
C ASN A 120 25.48 -13.78 57.07
N ASN A 121 25.27 -14.88 57.79
CA ASN A 121 24.88 -16.16 57.22
C ASN A 121 23.91 -16.93 58.13
N GLY A 122 22.70 -16.42 58.27
CA GLY A 122 21.60 -17.02 59.03
C GLY A 122 20.97 -16.04 60.01
N LEU A 123 19.76 -16.38 60.46
CA LEU A 123 19.02 -15.62 61.46
C LEU A 123 18.80 -16.51 62.68
N ASN A 124 18.96 -15.98 63.87
CA ASN A 124 18.76 -16.73 65.10
C ASN A 124 17.62 -16.11 65.91
N LEU A 125 16.78 -16.96 66.48
CA LEU A 125 15.74 -16.59 67.42
C LEU A 125 16.01 -17.33 68.73
N ILE A 126 16.39 -16.58 69.75
CA ILE A 126 16.74 -17.08 71.08
C ILE A 126 15.59 -16.77 72.02
N ASN A 127 14.95 -17.80 72.55
CA ASN A 127 13.98 -17.62 73.62
C ASN A 127 14.73 -17.39 74.94
N LEU A 128 14.54 -16.22 75.56
CA LEU A 128 15.29 -15.81 76.75
C LEU A 128 14.85 -16.53 78.03
N GLU A 129 13.67 -17.14 78.06
CA GLU A 129 13.16 -17.86 79.22
C GLU A 129 13.77 -19.27 79.34
N ASN A 130 13.87 -19.98 78.21
CA ASN A 130 14.33 -21.38 78.19
C ASN A 130 15.70 -21.57 77.49
N SER A 131 16.29 -20.49 76.96
CA SER A 131 17.57 -20.50 76.21
C SER A 131 17.55 -21.36 74.94
N GLU A 132 16.38 -21.67 74.39
CA GLU A 132 16.25 -22.38 73.11
C GLU A 132 16.65 -21.45 71.95
N ILE A 133 17.50 -21.96 71.04
CA ILE A 133 17.95 -21.23 69.85
C ILE A 133 17.37 -21.89 68.62
N LYS A 134 16.52 -21.17 67.90
CA LYS A 134 16.02 -21.56 66.58
C LYS A 134 16.83 -20.82 65.52
N GLN A 135 17.36 -21.57 64.56
CA GLN A 135 18.19 -21.05 63.48
C GLN A 135 17.42 -21.12 62.17
N PHE A 136 17.54 -20.07 61.37
CA PHE A 136 16.94 -19.96 60.04
C PHE A 136 18.02 -19.74 59.00
N TYR A 137 17.87 -20.44 57.87
CA TYR A 137 18.77 -20.36 56.73
C TYR A 137 17.95 -20.25 55.46
N LYS A 138 18.51 -19.61 54.45
CA LYS A 138 17.92 -19.51 53.12
C LYS A 138 17.58 -20.90 52.59
N GLU A 139 16.32 -21.08 52.24
CA GLU A 139 15.84 -22.24 51.53
C GLU A 139 14.84 -21.81 50.45
N VAL A 140 15.12 -22.19 49.21
CA VAL A 140 14.28 -21.81 48.06
C VAL A 140 12.94 -22.55 48.15
N ASN A 141 11.83 -21.83 47.92
CA ASN A 141 10.46 -22.36 47.94
C ASN A 141 9.96 -22.89 49.30
N ASN A 142 10.57 -22.45 50.41
CA ASN A 142 10.08 -22.78 51.75
C ASN A 142 9.66 -21.51 52.49
N LEU A 143 8.35 -21.29 52.64
CA LEU A 143 7.80 -20.12 53.35
C LEU A 143 8.16 -20.09 54.85
N LYS A 144 8.66 -21.18 55.43
CA LYS A 144 9.19 -21.20 56.81
C LYS A 144 10.64 -20.76 56.91
N GLN A 145 11.25 -20.41 55.78
CA GLN A 145 12.63 -19.96 55.70
C GLN A 145 12.72 -18.62 54.97
N PRO A 146 13.74 -17.80 55.30
CA PRO A 146 13.96 -16.51 54.69
C PRO A 146 14.48 -16.62 53.24
N ALA A 147 14.27 -15.57 52.44
CA ALA A 147 14.72 -15.51 51.04
C ALA A 147 16.23 -15.23 50.88
N SER A 148 16.92 -14.83 51.95
CA SER A 148 18.37 -14.60 52.01
C SER A 148 19.01 -15.22 53.26
N ASN A 149 20.34 -15.28 53.25
CA ASN A 149 21.16 -15.67 54.40
C ASN A 149 21.80 -14.46 55.09
N THR A 150 21.82 -13.30 54.46
CA THR A 150 22.51 -12.12 54.99
C THR A 150 21.48 -11.13 55.48
N PHE A 151 21.36 -11.02 56.79
CA PHE A 151 20.39 -10.17 57.49
C PHE A 151 21.08 -8.90 57.97
N ARG A 152 20.46 -7.75 57.76
CA ARG A 152 21.12 -6.44 57.97
C ARG A 152 20.52 -5.60 59.07
N ASP A 153 19.21 -5.67 59.22
CA ASP A 153 18.46 -4.80 60.12
C ASP A 153 17.18 -5.53 60.55
N LEU A 154 16.78 -5.33 61.80
CA LEU A 154 15.61 -5.90 62.42
C LEU A 154 14.77 -4.77 63.01
N TYR A 155 13.46 -4.82 62.80
CA TYR A 155 12.57 -3.78 63.30
C TYR A 155 11.29 -4.39 63.87
N LEU A 156 10.92 -3.97 65.08
CA LEU A 156 9.63 -4.33 65.69
C LEU A 156 8.62 -3.23 65.36
N ASP A 157 7.62 -3.56 64.55
CA ASP A 157 6.57 -2.59 64.22
C ASP A 157 5.54 -2.41 65.34
N SER A 158 4.68 -1.40 65.20
CA SER A 158 3.60 -1.10 66.13
C SER A 158 2.55 -2.22 66.28
N ASN A 159 2.52 -3.16 65.34
CA ASN A 159 1.65 -4.35 65.36
C ASN A 159 2.36 -5.59 65.94
N ASN A 160 3.54 -5.42 66.55
CA ASN A 160 4.38 -6.48 67.11
C ASN A 160 4.89 -7.50 66.08
N ARG A 161 4.98 -7.13 64.80
CA ARG A 161 5.63 -7.94 63.77
C ARG A 161 7.10 -7.58 63.68
N VAL A 162 7.94 -8.60 63.59
CA VAL A 162 9.38 -8.42 63.37
C VAL A 162 9.65 -8.38 61.88
N TRP A 163 10.02 -7.21 61.40
CA TRP A 163 10.51 -6.94 60.05
C TRP A 163 12.01 -7.17 59.98
N ILE A 164 12.45 -7.70 58.86
CA ILE A 164 13.77 -8.28 58.67
C ILE A 164 14.29 -7.85 57.30
N ALA A 165 15.30 -6.99 57.29
CA ALA A 165 15.96 -6.52 56.09
C ALA A 165 17.09 -7.46 55.70
N THR A 166 17.25 -7.71 54.41
CA THR A 166 18.27 -8.63 53.91
C THR A 166 19.05 -8.07 52.72
N ILE A 167 20.25 -8.62 52.50
CA ILE A 167 20.98 -8.43 51.25
C ILE A 167 20.53 -9.49 50.25
N GLY A 168 19.92 -9.07 49.16
CA GLY A 168 19.56 -9.93 48.03
C GLY A 168 18.31 -10.79 48.21
N GLY A 169 17.55 -10.62 49.31
CA GLY A 169 16.26 -11.27 49.55
C GLY A 169 15.14 -10.30 49.93
N GLY A 170 15.34 -9.00 49.68
CA GLY A 170 14.37 -7.95 49.99
C GLY A 170 14.13 -7.80 51.48
N VAL A 171 12.88 -7.54 51.85
CA VAL A 171 12.42 -7.44 53.24
C VAL A 171 11.38 -8.53 53.51
N SER A 172 11.36 -9.03 54.74
CA SER A 172 10.31 -9.94 55.19
C SER A 172 9.84 -9.60 56.58
N TYR A 173 8.63 -10.02 56.94
CA TYR A 173 8.21 -10.06 58.35
C TYR A 173 7.86 -11.48 58.77
N TYR A 174 8.13 -11.79 60.04
CA TYR A 174 7.86 -13.10 60.63
C TYR A 174 6.45 -13.19 61.19
N ASN A 175 5.70 -14.19 60.73
CA ASN A 175 4.32 -14.46 61.15
C ASN A 175 4.27 -15.31 62.42
N GLU A 176 3.15 -15.22 63.15
CA GLU A 176 2.92 -16.05 64.35
C GLU A 176 2.91 -17.56 64.07
N ASP A 177 2.52 -17.97 62.86
CA ASP A 177 2.52 -19.37 62.41
C ASP A 177 3.93 -19.90 62.06
N GLY A 178 4.94 -19.04 62.18
CA GLY A 178 6.34 -19.34 61.93
C GLY A 178 6.77 -19.27 60.47
N THR A 179 5.96 -18.65 59.61
CA THR A 179 6.30 -18.36 58.21
C THR A 179 6.88 -16.94 58.04
N PHE A 180 7.53 -16.70 56.92
CA PHE A 180 7.99 -15.38 56.49
C PHE A 180 7.13 -14.91 55.32
N THR A 181 6.60 -13.69 55.42
CA THR A 181 6.04 -12.98 54.28
C THR A 181 7.13 -12.10 53.70
N THR A 182 7.53 -12.34 52.45
CA THR A 182 8.63 -11.63 51.78
C THR A 182 8.10 -10.71 50.70
N TYR A 183 8.72 -9.53 50.59
CA TYR A 183 8.57 -8.61 49.47
C TYR A 183 9.90 -8.51 48.74
N LEU A 184 9.86 -8.57 47.40
CA LEU A 184 10.99 -8.52 46.49
C LEU A 184 10.83 -7.42 45.44
N GLU A 185 11.86 -7.19 44.63
CA GLU A 185 11.78 -6.30 43.45
C GLU A 185 10.65 -6.69 42.50
N GLU A 186 10.35 -7.99 42.37
CA GLU A 186 9.23 -8.49 41.55
C GLU A 186 7.86 -8.10 42.11
N ASP A 187 7.76 -7.85 43.41
CA ASP A 187 6.55 -7.33 44.07
C ASP A 187 6.47 -5.79 44.03
N GLY A 188 7.52 -5.13 43.55
CA GLY A 188 7.60 -3.68 43.39
C GLY A 188 8.55 -2.97 44.35
N LEU A 189 9.38 -3.67 45.14
CA LEU A 189 10.45 -3.02 45.90
C LEU A 189 11.45 -2.32 44.97
N ALA A 190 12.05 -1.23 45.46
CA ALA A 190 13.08 -0.50 44.73
C ALA A 190 14.37 -1.33 44.57
N SER A 191 14.73 -2.11 45.60
CA SER A 191 15.84 -3.05 45.54
C SER A 191 15.66 -4.21 46.51
N ASN A 192 16.18 -5.38 46.14
CA ASN A 192 16.31 -6.57 47.00
C ASN A 192 17.42 -6.41 48.05
N ILE A 193 18.18 -5.33 48.02
CA ILE A 193 19.17 -4.95 49.03
C ILE A 193 18.53 -3.91 49.94
N VAL A 194 18.03 -4.38 51.08
CA VAL A 194 17.43 -3.54 52.13
C VAL A 194 18.40 -3.48 53.31
N THR A 195 18.72 -2.28 53.78
CA THR A 195 19.75 -2.06 54.80
C THR A 195 19.23 -1.41 56.07
N GLY A 196 18.02 -0.87 56.05
CA GLY A 196 17.41 -0.20 57.19
C GLY A 196 15.89 -0.18 57.10
N ILE A 197 15.22 -0.24 58.24
CA ILE A 197 13.77 -0.24 58.37
C ILE A 197 13.35 0.82 59.39
N ALA A 198 12.30 1.56 59.07
CA ALA A 198 11.64 2.47 59.98
C ALA A 198 10.12 2.41 59.79
N GLU A 199 9.35 2.81 60.79
CA GLU A 199 7.89 2.93 60.69
C GLU A 199 7.47 4.38 60.93
N ASP A 200 6.52 4.86 60.14
CA ASP A 200 5.92 6.18 60.34
C ASP A 200 4.71 6.14 61.29
N LYS A 201 4.15 7.32 61.60
CA LYS A 201 2.95 7.44 62.45
C LYS A 201 1.70 6.77 61.86
N ASP A 202 1.65 6.56 60.55
CA ASP A 202 0.53 5.96 59.83
C ASP A 202 0.70 4.43 59.69
N SER A 203 1.68 3.83 60.39
CA SER A 203 2.01 2.40 60.37
C SER A 203 2.46 1.89 59.00
N LYS A 204 3.00 2.77 58.16
CA LYS A 204 3.71 2.38 56.93
C LYS A 204 5.15 2.05 57.27
N ILE A 205 5.67 1.03 56.59
CA ILE A 205 7.03 0.57 56.77
C ILE A 205 7.89 1.17 55.67
N TRP A 206 8.89 1.95 56.08
CA TRP A 206 9.82 2.60 55.20
C TRP A 206 11.17 1.88 55.21
N LEU A 207 11.74 1.70 54.03
CA LEU A 207 12.88 0.83 53.79
C LEU A 207 13.99 1.64 53.12
N ALA A 208 15.15 1.68 53.77
CA ALA A 208 16.39 2.12 53.14
C ALA A 208 16.88 1.03 52.19
N THR A 209 17.00 1.36 50.91
CA THR A 209 17.48 0.42 49.88
C THR A 209 18.67 0.98 49.12
N HIS A 210 19.34 0.13 48.34
CA HIS A 210 20.39 0.57 47.39
C HIS A 210 19.85 1.31 46.16
N SER A 211 18.54 1.40 45.95
CA SER A 211 17.94 2.04 44.77
C SER A 211 16.81 3.00 45.14
N GLY A 212 16.96 3.69 46.26
CA GLY A 212 16.03 4.68 46.79
C GLY A 212 15.40 4.23 48.11
N ILE A 213 14.21 4.74 48.39
CA ILE A 213 13.45 4.38 49.59
C ILE A 213 12.16 3.69 49.14
N SER A 214 11.86 2.52 49.71
CA SER A 214 10.58 1.83 49.49
C SER A 214 9.68 2.04 50.69
N ILE A 215 8.39 2.23 50.45
CA ILE A 215 7.34 2.41 51.45
C ILE A 215 6.33 1.31 51.23
N ILE A 216 6.08 0.51 52.26
CA ILE A 216 5.06 -0.53 52.26
C ILE A 216 3.90 -0.06 53.12
N ASP A 217 2.74 0.09 52.50
CA ASP A 217 1.48 0.20 53.24
C ASP A 217 1.12 -1.18 53.78
N SER A 218 1.19 -1.33 55.10
CA SER A 218 1.01 -2.62 55.74
C SER A 218 -0.44 -3.12 55.77
N PHE A 219 -1.41 -2.28 55.39
CA PHE A 219 -2.83 -2.66 55.26
C PHE A 219 -3.18 -3.09 53.83
N SER A 220 -2.69 -2.36 52.83
CA SER A 220 -3.00 -2.63 51.42
C SER A 220 -1.98 -3.54 50.72
N ASN A 221 -0.81 -3.75 51.35
CA ASN A 221 0.38 -4.35 50.74
C ASN A 221 0.88 -3.63 49.48
N SER A 222 0.47 -2.37 49.26
CA SER A 222 1.00 -1.57 48.16
C SER A 222 2.41 -1.09 48.47
N ILE A 223 3.31 -1.22 47.50
CA ILE A 223 4.67 -0.71 47.59
C ILE A 223 4.78 0.57 46.76
N PHE A 224 5.34 1.60 47.37
CA PHE A 224 5.63 2.88 46.74
C PHE A 224 7.10 3.21 46.89
N ASN A 225 7.74 3.67 45.81
CA ASN A 225 9.17 3.95 45.80
C ASN A 225 9.45 5.43 45.62
N LEU A 226 10.39 5.95 46.41
CA LEU A 226 10.99 7.25 46.25
C LEU A 226 12.36 7.11 45.59
N THR A 227 12.61 8.00 44.64
CA THR A 227 13.84 8.12 43.87
C THR A 227 14.46 9.49 44.09
N PRO A 228 15.70 9.74 43.65
CA PRO A 228 16.29 11.09 43.68
C PRO A 228 15.47 12.15 42.96
N ALA A 229 14.64 11.75 41.98
CA ALA A 229 13.71 12.67 41.30
C ALA A 229 12.63 13.20 42.26
N ASP A 230 12.32 12.47 43.33
CA ASP A 230 11.40 12.89 44.40
C ASP A 230 12.10 13.74 45.47
N GLY A 231 13.39 14.04 45.32
CA GLY A 231 14.13 14.95 46.19
C GLY A 231 14.88 14.30 47.36
N ILE A 232 14.97 12.97 47.43
CA ILE A 232 15.60 12.24 48.54
C ILE A 232 17.15 12.29 48.55
N GLY A 233 17.77 13.05 47.65
CA GLY A 233 19.22 13.34 47.66
C GLY A 233 20.13 12.30 47.00
N GLY A 234 19.72 11.03 46.90
CA GLY A 234 20.50 9.99 46.23
C GLY A 234 19.85 8.60 46.25
N TRP A 235 20.54 7.61 45.68
CA TRP A 235 20.00 6.26 45.46
C TRP A 235 20.33 5.29 46.60
N GLU A 236 21.51 5.39 47.20
CA GLU A 236 22.01 4.39 48.14
C GLU A 236 21.87 4.85 49.59
N PHE A 237 20.92 4.24 50.29
CA PHE A 237 20.73 4.39 51.72
C PHE A 237 21.29 3.17 52.47
N ASN A 238 21.85 3.42 53.64
CA ASN A 238 22.50 2.43 54.49
C ASN A 238 21.74 2.21 55.81
N THR A 239 20.91 3.16 56.24
CA THR A 239 20.15 3.08 57.50
C THR A 239 18.88 3.93 57.42
N ALA A 240 17.88 3.54 58.20
CA ALA A 240 16.63 4.27 58.38
C ALA A 240 16.34 4.39 59.88
N TYR A 241 15.77 5.52 60.30
CA TYR A 241 15.39 5.76 61.69
C TYR A 241 14.11 6.59 61.77
N SER A 242 13.21 6.22 62.67
CA SER A 242 12.00 6.99 63.00
C SER A 242 12.19 7.78 64.28
N SER A 243 11.75 9.04 64.32
CA SER A 243 11.65 9.80 65.56
C SER A 243 10.75 9.07 66.57
N ALA A 244 10.89 9.40 67.87
CA ALA A 244 10.14 8.71 68.93
C ALA A 244 8.61 8.83 68.77
N ASP A 245 8.13 9.95 68.22
CA ASP A 245 6.73 10.21 67.87
C ASP A 245 6.37 9.78 66.43
N LYS A 246 7.35 9.22 65.70
CA LYS A 246 7.27 8.81 64.29
C LYS A 246 6.85 9.92 63.32
N SER A 247 6.99 11.19 63.72
CA SER A 247 6.65 12.36 62.90
C SER A 247 7.72 12.76 61.89
N GLY A 248 8.94 12.23 62.07
CA GLY A 248 10.08 12.48 61.21
C GLY A 248 10.88 11.22 60.98
N LEU A 249 11.20 10.96 59.73
CA LEU A 249 12.05 9.84 59.31
C LEU A 249 13.41 10.37 58.85
N LEU A 250 14.46 9.69 59.27
CA LEU A 250 15.84 9.98 58.89
C LEU A 250 16.40 8.80 58.12
N PHE A 251 16.95 9.08 56.94
CA PHE A 251 17.62 8.10 56.10
C PHE A 251 19.07 8.51 55.90
N GLY A 252 19.99 7.65 56.33
CA GLY A 252 21.43 7.87 56.16
C GLY A 252 21.93 7.15 54.92
N GLY A 253 22.70 7.83 54.09
CA GLY A 253 23.30 7.27 52.87
C GLY A 253 24.67 7.87 52.57
N ASN A 254 25.26 7.47 51.45
CA ASN A 254 26.58 7.96 51.01
C ASN A 254 26.57 9.47 50.65
N HIS A 255 25.38 10.05 50.51
CA HIS A 255 25.11 11.45 50.20
C HIS A 255 24.68 12.27 51.43
N GLY A 256 24.86 11.75 52.64
CA GLY A 256 24.51 12.42 53.89
C GLY A 256 23.20 11.91 54.47
N ILE A 257 22.39 12.82 55.02
CA ILE A 257 21.16 12.48 55.73
C ILE A 257 19.98 13.14 55.02
N THR A 258 18.99 12.34 54.69
CA THR A 258 17.69 12.78 54.18
C THR A 258 16.68 12.75 55.31
N PHE A 259 16.10 13.91 55.60
CA PHE A 259 15.04 14.04 56.60
C PHE A 259 13.69 14.20 55.89
N LEU A 260 12.76 13.31 56.19
CA LEU A 260 11.40 13.30 55.67
C LEU A 260 10.44 13.62 56.81
N THR A 261 9.54 14.58 56.57
CA THR A 261 8.50 14.98 57.53
C THR A 261 7.16 14.35 57.18
N ASP A 262 6.28 14.30 58.18
CA ASP A 262 4.88 13.90 58.11
C ASP A 262 4.02 14.50 56.97
N ASP A 263 4.45 15.61 56.38
CA ASP A 263 3.74 16.27 55.28
C ASP A 263 3.97 15.59 53.93
N PHE A 264 4.63 14.42 53.89
CA PHE A 264 4.69 13.58 52.70
C PHE A 264 3.29 13.05 52.37
N SER A 265 2.51 13.90 51.71
CA SER A 265 1.28 13.48 51.08
C SER A 265 1.64 12.82 49.76
N GLU A 266 1.18 11.59 49.55
CA GLU A 266 1.15 10.90 48.24
C GLU A 266 0.34 11.65 47.15
N LYS A 267 0.02 12.93 47.37
CA LYS A 267 -1.06 13.68 46.74
C LYS A 267 -0.93 13.63 45.22
N ASN A 268 -1.78 12.76 44.67
CA ASN A 268 -2.18 12.65 43.28
C ASN A 268 -1.05 12.89 42.29
N SER A 269 -0.32 11.82 41.96
CA SER A 269 0.28 11.70 40.63
C SER A 269 -0.87 11.70 39.61
N GLN A 270 -1.39 12.90 39.30
CA GLN A 270 -2.33 13.06 38.21
C GLN A 270 -1.58 12.70 36.94
N SER A 271 -2.15 11.78 36.16
CA SER A 271 -1.57 11.44 34.89
C SER A 271 -1.48 12.70 34.03
N PRO A 272 -0.29 13.04 33.50
CA PRO A 272 -0.11 14.29 32.79
C PRO A 272 -0.98 14.26 31.53
N PRO A 273 -1.71 15.33 31.22
CA PRO A 273 -2.40 15.42 29.94
C PRO A 273 -1.36 15.41 28.82
N VAL A 274 -1.63 14.63 27.77
CA VAL A 274 -0.80 14.54 26.57
C VAL A 274 -1.45 15.36 25.47
N TYR A 275 -0.61 16.08 24.72
CA TYR A 275 -1.02 16.90 23.60
C TYR A 275 -0.20 16.53 22.37
N ILE A 276 -0.86 16.51 21.22
CA ILE A 276 -0.20 16.47 19.92
C ILE A 276 0.10 17.93 19.58
N THR A 277 1.38 18.29 19.56
CA THR A 277 1.84 19.69 19.44
C THR A 277 2.04 20.11 18.00
N ASP A 278 2.45 19.17 17.13
CA ASP A 278 2.61 19.45 15.71
C ASP A 278 2.19 18.24 14.87
N PHE A 279 1.70 18.53 13.67
CA PHE A 279 1.32 17.58 12.65
C PHE A 279 1.90 18.06 11.33
N GLN A 280 2.87 17.31 10.82
CA GLN A 280 3.72 17.72 9.72
C GLN A 280 3.50 16.86 8.48
N LEU A 281 3.40 17.51 7.33
CA LEU A 281 3.43 16.89 6.01
C LEU A 281 4.79 17.19 5.37
N PHE A 282 5.55 16.15 5.01
CA PHE A 282 6.92 16.31 4.48
C PHE A 282 7.82 17.23 5.33
N GLN A 283 7.79 17.03 6.67
CA GLN A 283 8.55 17.83 7.65
C GLN A 283 8.18 19.31 7.70
N LYS A 284 7.01 19.68 7.18
CA LYS A 284 6.45 21.02 7.30
C LYS A 284 5.13 20.94 8.05
N SER A 285 5.00 21.72 9.13
CA SER A 285 3.77 21.83 9.91
C SER A 285 2.59 22.16 9.00
N VAL A 286 1.52 21.38 9.11
CA VAL A 286 0.30 21.53 8.30
C VAL A 286 -0.45 22.80 8.67
N ASP A 287 -0.41 23.20 9.95
CA ASP A 287 -0.96 24.46 10.43
C ASP A 287 -0.01 25.08 11.47
N LYS A 288 0.65 26.19 11.11
CA LYS A 288 1.65 26.87 11.96
C LYS A 288 1.04 27.79 13.01
N ASP A 289 -0.22 28.19 12.82
CA ASP A 289 -0.84 29.29 13.56
C ASP A 289 -1.98 28.82 14.48
N ARG A 290 -2.25 27.51 14.56
CA ARG A 290 -3.31 26.94 15.41
C ARG A 290 -2.80 25.80 16.29
N GLN A 291 -3.32 25.76 17.51
CA GLN A 291 -3.30 24.55 18.33
C GLN A 291 -4.10 23.47 17.60
N ILE A 292 -3.51 22.29 17.39
CA ILE A 292 -4.19 21.16 16.77
C ILE A 292 -5.26 20.68 17.75
N PHE A 293 -6.52 20.99 17.46
CA PHE A 293 -7.65 20.48 18.23
C PHE A 293 -8.08 19.13 17.65
N ASN A 294 -8.18 18.11 18.51
CA ASN A 294 -8.62 16.73 18.19
C ASN A 294 -9.97 16.63 17.44
N ASN A 295 -10.71 17.73 17.26
CA ASN A 295 -12.02 17.78 16.62
C ASN A 295 -12.00 18.14 15.12
N GLN A 296 -10.83 18.38 14.52
CA GLN A 296 -10.73 18.65 13.08
C GLN A 296 -10.22 17.42 12.32
N ILE A 297 -10.93 17.04 11.26
CA ILE A 297 -10.53 15.96 10.37
C ILE A 297 -9.67 16.56 9.26
N TYR A 298 -8.39 16.21 9.22
CA TYR A 298 -7.49 16.62 8.15
C TYR A 298 -7.62 15.67 6.95
N SER A 299 -7.60 16.22 5.73
CA SER A 299 -7.65 15.45 4.49
C SER A 299 -6.42 15.75 3.63
N PHE A 300 -5.72 14.70 3.21
CA PHE A 300 -4.52 14.76 2.38
C PHE A 300 -4.76 14.08 1.03
N LYS A 301 -4.10 14.58 -0.01
CA LYS A 301 -4.09 13.93 -1.32
C LYS A 301 -3.31 12.61 -1.26
N ALA A 302 -3.48 11.77 -2.28
CA ALA A 302 -2.84 10.46 -2.33
C ALA A 302 -1.29 10.51 -2.40
N ASP A 303 -0.73 11.62 -2.89
CA ASP A 303 0.71 11.90 -2.94
C ASP A 303 1.25 12.56 -1.66
N GLU A 304 0.38 12.99 -0.76
CA GLU A 304 0.70 13.63 0.52
C GLU A 304 0.73 12.57 1.65
N ASN A 305 1.65 11.60 1.54
CA ASN A 305 1.62 10.35 2.33
C ASN A 305 2.79 10.17 3.32
N TYR A 306 3.59 11.21 3.54
CA TYR A 306 4.62 11.26 4.58
C TYR A 306 4.18 12.21 5.68
N LEU A 307 3.76 11.65 6.81
CA LEU A 307 3.20 12.39 7.92
C LEU A 307 4.00 12.15 9.19
N SER A 308 4.29 13.21 9.93
CA SER A 308 4.92 13.15 11.24
C SER A 308 4.06 13.82 12.30
N PHE A 309 4.16 13.32 13.52
CA PHE A 309 3.43 13.81 14.68
C PHE A 309 4.43 14.11 15.79
N GLU A 310 4.33 15.30 16.38
CA GLU A 310 5.05 15.66 17.60
C GLU A 310 4.07 15.74 18.76
N PHE A 311 4.49 15.31 19.95
CA PHE A 311 3.62 15.23 21.11
C PHE A 311 4.39 15.52 22.40
N VAL A 312 3.69 16.04 23.41
CA VAL A 312 4.26 16.35 24.72
C VAL A 312 3.27 16.02 25.83
N ALA A 313 3.78 15.48 26.93
CA ALA A 313 3.03 15.35 28.18
C ALA A 313 3.38 16.54 29.09
N LEU A 314 2.36 17.23 29.60
CA LEU A 314 2.58 18.32 30.55
C LEU A 314 2.77 17.76 31.96
N ASN A 315 3.97 17.25 32.25
CA ASN A 315 4.41 16.94 33.61
C ASN A 315 5.58 17.85 34.00
N TYR A 316 5.32 18.79 34.91
CA TYR A 316 6.33 19.75 35.36
C TYR A 316 7.23 19.19 36.47
N ASP A 317 6.84 18.09 37.12
CA ASP A 317 7.57 17.52 38.25
C ASP A 317 8.74 16.63 37.79
N SER A 318 8.62 15.98 36.63
CA SER A 318 9.67 15.10 36.08
C SER A 318 9.55 14.95 34.54
N PRO A 319 9.82 16.03 33.77
CA PRO A 319 9.63 16.03 32.32
C PRO A 319 10.54 15.07 31.55
N GLN A 320 11.70 14.70 32.12
CA GLN A 320 12.69 13.82 31.47
C GLN A 320 12.39 12.31 31.68
N ASN A 321 11.41 11.97 32.52
CA ASN A 321 11.14 10.59 32.93
C ASN A 321 9.75 10.11 32.49
N ILE A 322 9.26 10.62 31.36
CA ILE A 322 7.97 10.23 30.78
C ILE A 322 8.23 9.31 29.60
N LYS A 323 7.61 8.14 29.60
CA LYS A 323 7.63 7.22 28.45
C LYS A 323 6.40 7.48 27.58
N TYR A 324 6.61 7.68 26.29
CA TYR A 324 5.51 7.86 25.35
C TYR A 324 5.18 6.57 24.62
N TYR A 325 3.90 6.32 24.41
CA TYR A 325 3.40 5.24 23.58
C TYR A 325 2.48 5.81 22.52
N TYR A 326 2.69 5.42 21.27
CA TYR A 326 1.84 5.86 20.16
C TYR A 326 1.34 4.68 19.33
N LYS A 327 0.27 4.93 18.59
CA LYS A 327 -0.35 3.97 17.67
C LYS A 327 -1.10 4.69 16.55
N LEU A 328 -0.94 4.23 15.31
CA LEU A 328 -1.75 4.65 14.18
C LEU A 328 -2.77 3.55 13.82
N ASP A 329 -4.03 3.74 14.21
CA ASP A 329 -5.10 2.80 13.84
C ASP A 329 -5.28 2.79 12.31
N GLY A 330 -5.24 1.58 11.72
CA GLY A 330 -5.23 1.36 10.27
C GLY A 330 -3.84 1.14 9.68
N PHE A 331 -2.78 1.21 10.49
CA PHE A 331 -1.40 0.89 10.11
C PHE A 331 -0.71 -0.02 11.15
N ASP A 332 -0.78 0.31 12.43
CA ASP A 332 -0.15 -0.44 13.52
C ASP A 332 -1.10 -1.44 14.19
N ASP A 333 -0.61 -2.64 14.50
CA ASP A 333 -1.35 -3.64 15.28
C ASP A 333 -1.31 -3.35 16.79
N ASN A 334 -0.12 -3.02 17.31
CA ASN A 334 0.17 -2.83 18.74
C ASN A 334 0.65 -1.40 19.04
N TRP A 335 0.63 -1.02 20.32
CA TRP A 335 1.26 0.22 20.79
C TRP A 335 2.77 0.16 20.65
N ILE A 336 3.38 1.24 20.17
CA ILE A 336 4.82 1.36 19.99
C ILE A 336 5.36 2.27 21.10
N ASN A 337 6.41 1.81 21.81
CA ASN A 337 7.13 2.63 22.77
C ASN A 337 8.06 3.60 22.02
N ALA A 338 7.93 4.90 22.29
CA ALA A 338 8.75 5.94 21.67
C ALA A 338 10.12 6.10 22.33
N GLU A 339 10.34 5.46 23.48
CA GLU A 339 11.47 5.67 24.39
C GLU A 339 11.53 7.17 24.78
N ASP A 340 12.65 7.83 24.53
CA ASP A 340 12.86 9.25 24.84
C ASP A 340 12.35 10.19 23.72
N ARG A 341 11.77 9.64 22.64
CA ARG A 341 11.31 10.45 21.49
C ARG A 341 9.93 11.03 21.74
N TYR A 342 9.80 12.31 21.39
CA TYR A 342 8.55 13.06 21.40
C TYR A 342 7.91 13.18 20.00
N PHE A 343 8.35 12.36 19.03
CA PHE A 343 7.83 12.38 17.67
C PHE A 343 7.70 10.98 17.06
N SER A 344 6.83 10.85 16.06
CA SER A 344 6.68 9.66 15.23
C SER A 344 6.47 10.05 13.77
N SER A 345 6.87 9.18 12.83
CA SER A 345 6.76 9.43 11.39
C SER A 345 6.29 8.18 10.66
N TYR A 346 5.34 8.37 9.74
CA TYR A 346 4.79 7.34 8.87
C TYR A 346 5.01 7.73 7.42
N SER A 347 5.42 6.76 6.61
CA SER A 347 5.67 6.94 5.19
C SER A 347 4.83 5.98 4.36
N ASN A 348 4.51 6.38 3.13
CA ASN A 348 3.81 5.56 2.16
C ASN A 348 2.44 5.04 2.66
N LEU A 349 1.73 5.89 3.40
CA LEU A 349 0.38 5.58 3.87
C LEU A 349 -0.59 5.44 2.68
N LYS A 350 -1.44 4.42 2.72
CA LYS A 350 -2.41 4.12 1.67
C LYS A 350 -3.64 5.03 1.81
N ALA A 351 -4.47 5.11 0.76
CA ALA A 351 -5.74 5.82 0.86
C ALA A 351 -6.67 5.14 1.90
N GLY A 352 -7.13 5.92 2.88
CA GLY A 352 -7.85 5.39 4.04
C GLY A 352 -8.13 6.45 5.09
N ASN A 353 -8.88 6.07 6.12
CA ASN A 353 -9.10 6.87 7.33
C ASN A 353 -8.17 6.33 8.42
N TYR A 354 -7.53 7.23 9.14
CA TYR A 354 -6.54 6.91 10.16
C TYR A 354 -6.85 7.65 11.45
N LYS A 355 -6.50 7.02 12.58
CA LYS A 355 -6.53 7.66 13.90
C LYS A 355 -5.17 7.53 14.54
N PHE A 356 -4.46 8.65 14.68
CA PHE A 356 -3.23 8.67 15.46
C PHE A 356 -3.58 8.83 16.94
N LYS A 357 -3.04 7.95 17.77
CA LYS A 357 -3.23 7.93 19.22
C LYS A 357 -1.89 8.03 19.92
N VAL A 358 -1.82 8.82 20.98
CA VAL A 358 -0.64 8.89 21.84
C VAL A 358 -1.06 8.98 23.30
N ARG A 359 -0.31 8.30 24.16
CA ARG A 359 -0.43 8.35 25.61
C ARG A 359 0.95 8.40 26.25
N ALA A 360 1.01 8.88 27.47
CA ALA A 360 2.22 8.98 28.27
C ALA A 360 2.08 8.12 29.52
N GLU A 361 3.21 7.58 29.96
CA GLU A 361 3.35 6.87 31.21
C GLU A 361 4.34 7.64 32.08
N THR A 362 3.95 7.96 33.31
CA THR A 362 4.86 8.59 34.27
C THR A 362 5.88 7.58 34.80
N ILE A 363 6.93 8.07 35.48
CA ILE A 363 7.87 7.21 36.22
C ILE A 363 7.17 6.27 37.22
N ARG A 364 5.96 6.63 37.66
CA ARG A 364 5.14 5.86 38.60
C ARG A 364 4.18 4.88 37.90
N GLY A 365 4.32 4.67 36.59
CA GLY A 365 3.46 3.75 35.81
C GLY A 365 2.05 4.26 35.52
N ASN A 366 1.74 5.51 35.90
CA ASN A 366 0.42 6.08 35.65
C ASN A 366 0.28 6.45 34.17
N LEU A 367 -0.67 5.83 33.50
CA LEU A 367 -1.01 6.13 32.10
C LEU A 367 -1.90 7.38 32.01
N SER A 368 -1.61 8.23 31.03
CA SER A 368 -2.43 9.38 30.66
C SER A 368 -3.68 8.97 29.90
N GLN A 369 -4.64 9.88 29.83
CA GLN A 369 -5.66 9.82 28.78
C GLN A 369 -5.01 9.93 27.39
N GLU A 370 -5.60 9.27 26.40
CA GLU A 370 -5.12 9.25 25.03
C GLU A 370 -5.44 10.57 24.32
N ALA A 371 -4.44 11.18 23.68
CA ALA A 371 -4.66 12.22 22.68
C ALA A 371 -4.88 11.57 21.31
N VAL A 372 -5.92 11.99 20.60
CA VAL A 372 -6.37 11.34 19.35
C VAL A 372 -6.49 12.36 18.23
N LEU A 373 -5.85 12.11 17.09
CA LEU A 373 -5.94 12.93 15.89
C LEU A 373 -6.48 12.09 14.71
N ASP A 374 -7.65 12.49 14.20
CA ASP A 374 -8.30 11.86 13.06
C ASP A 374 -7.85 12.52 11.74
N PHE A 375 -7.42 11.73 10.76
CA PHE A 375 -7.11 12.23 9.41
C PHE A 375 -7.44 11.20 8.32
N ARG A 376 -7.47 11.66 7.08
CA ARG A 376 -7.80 10.84 5.91
C ARG A 376 -6.84 11.11 4.75
N ILE A 377 -6.43 10.04 4.08
CA ILE A 377 -5.74 10.11 2.79
C ILE A 377 -6.74 9.77 1.68
N GLU A 378 -6.92 10.70 0.75
CA GLU A 378 -7.83 10.56 -0.38
C GLU A 378 -7.35 9.51 -1.36
N LYS A 379 -8.29 8.93 -2.11
CA LYS A 379 -7.96 8.01 -3.20
C LYS A 379 -7.37 8.81 -4.37
N PRO A 380 -6.32 8.31 -5.04
CA PRO A 380 -5.82 8.93 -6.26
C PRO A 380 -6.93 9.11 -7.31
N TRP A 381 -6.86 10.18 -8.11
CA TRP A 381 -7.88 10.49 -9.12
C TRP A 381 -8.14 9.33 -10.10
N TYR A 382 -7.12 8.55 -10.44
CA TYR A 382 -7.21 7.42 -11.37
C TYR A 382 -7.95 6.19 -10.79
N LEU A 383 -8.22 6.18 -9.47
CA LEU A 383 -9.05 5.17 -8.80
C LEU A 383 -10.45 5.68 -8.44
N THR A 384 -10.85 6.84 -8.97
CA THR A 384 -12.18 7.43 -8.75
C THR A 384 -13.20 6.93 -9.77
N LEU A 385 -14.48 7.02 -9.42
CA LEU A 385 -15.58 6.59 -10.30
C LEU A 385 -15.60 7.32 -11.67
N PRO A 386 -15.32 8.63 -11.77
CA PRO A 386 -15.14 9.31 -13.05
C PRO A 386 -13.99 8.74 -13.90
N ALA A 387 -12.87 8.33 -13.28
CA ALA A 387 -11.76 7.72 -14.01
C ALA A 387 -12.15 6.34 -14.56
N PHE A 388 -12.88 5.53 -13.79
CA PHE A 388 -13.43 4.26 -14.31
C PHE A 388 -14.39 4.47 -15.48
N ILE A 389 -15.25 5.50 -15.44
CA ILE A 389 -16.11 5.87 -16.57
C ILE A 389 -15.26 6.24 -17.78
N LEU A 390 -14.21 7.03 -17.60
CA LEU A 390 -13.28 7.39 -18.68
C LEU A 390 -12.57 6.15 -19.26
N TYR A 391 -12.15 5.19 -18.44
CA TYR A 391 -11.58 3.94 -18.91
C TYR A 391 -12.55 3.13 -19.76
N ILE A 392 -13.81 3.05 -19.36
CA ILE A 392 -14.86 2.40 -20.16
C ILE A 392 -15.08 3.13 -21.48
N LEU A 393 -15.06 4.47 -21.49
CA LEU A 393 -15.18 5.27 -22.71
C LEU A 393 -13.99 5.07 -23.66
N ILE A 394 -12.76 5.06 -23.14
CA ILE A 394 -11.56 4.80 -23.95
C ILE A 394 -11.59 3.36 -24.50
N PHE A 395 -11.98 2.39 -23.68
CA PHE A 395 -12.11 0.99 -24.10
C PHE A 395 -13.16 0.82 -25.20
N THR A 396 -14.35 1.42 -25.04
CA THR A 396 -15.41 1.37 -26.06
C THR A 396 -15.01 2.10 -27.33
N ALA A 397 -14.33 3.24 -27.25
CA ALA A 397 -13.79 3.94 -28.42
C ALA A 397 -12.73 3.10 -29.15
N ALA A 398 -11.84 2.42 -28.41
CA ALA A 398 -10.86 1.50 -28.99
C ALA A 398 -11.53 0.32 -29.69
N VAL A 399 -12.56 -0.28 -29.09
CA VAL A 399 -13.36 -1.35 -29.72
C VAL A 399 -14.06 -0.85 -30.99
N ILE A 400 -14.68 0.34 -30.96
CA ILE A 400 -15.31 0.95 -32.14
C ILE A 400 -14.27 1.22 -33.23
N LEU A 401 -13.09 1.70 -32.87
CA LEU A 401 -11.99 1.94 -33.80
C LEU A 401 -11.55 0.63 -34.47
N ILE A 402 -11.37 -0.44 -33.68
CA ILE A 402 -11.03 -1.77 -34.20
C ILE A 402 -12.11 -2.27 -35.17
N ILE A 403 -13.39 -2.11 -34.82
CA ILE A 403 -14.51 -2.49 -35.70
C ILE A 403 -14.46 -1.68 -36.99
N LYS A 404 -14.31 -0.35 -36.92
CA LYS A 404 -14.22 0.51 -38.12
C LYS A 404 -13.02 0.19 -39.01
N LEU A 405 -11.86 -0.13 -38.42
CA LEU A 405 -10.68 -0.55 -39.17
C LEU A 405 -10.93 -1.88 -39.87
N ARG A 406 -11.53 -2.85 -39.18
CA ARG A 406 -11.93 -4.13 -39.78
C ARG A 406 -12.93 -3.94 -40.92
N ASP A 407 -13.97 -3.14 -40.70
CA ASP A 407 -15.00 -2.87 -41.71
C ASP A 407 -14.41 -2.17 -42.94
N SER A 408 -13.50 -1.21 -42.74
CA SER A 408 -12.80 -0.52 -43.84
C SER A 408 -12.01 -1.50 -44.72
N ILE A 409 -11.30 -2.45 -44.09
CA ILE A 409 -10.55 -3.51 -44.81
C ILE A 409 -11.52 -4.39 -45.61
N ILE A 410 -12.64 -4.83 -45.02
CA ILE A 410 -13.64 -5.67 -45.68
C ILE A 410 -14.31 -4.93 -46.85
N ILE A 411 -14.66 -3.65 -46.66
CA ILE A 411 -15.26 -2.80 -47.70
C ILE A 411 -14.29 -2.66 -48.88
N HIS A 412 -12.99 -2.47 -48.61
CA HIS A 412 -11.99 -2.36 -49.66
C HIS A 412 -11.88 -3.66 -50.49
N GLN A 413 -11.91 -4.83 -49.83
CA GLN A 413 -11.91 -6.13 -50.52
C GLN A 413 -13.15 -6.31 -51.40
N LYS A 414 -14.35 -6.00 -50.87
CA LYS A 414 -15.59 -6.09 -51.65
C LYS A 414 -15.62 -5.14 -52.84
N ASN A 415 -15.07 -3.93 -52.70
CA ASN A 415 -15.01 -2.98 -53.80
C ASN A 415 -14.12 -3.49 -54.95
N GLN A 416 -12.96 -4.09 -54.63
CA GLN A 416 -12.10 -4.72 -55.64
C GLN A 416 -12.81 -5.87 -56.36
N GLU A 417 -13.52 -6.73 -55.62
CA GLU A 417 -14.32 -7.81 -56.21
C GLU A 417 -15.40 -7.25 -57.16
N LEU A 418 -16.09 -6.19 -56.76
CA LEU A 418 -17.13 -5.53 -57.57
C LEU A 418 -16.57 -4.97 -58.88
N GLU A 419 -15.38 -4.36 -58.86
CA GLU A 419 -14.70 -3.85 -60.05
C GLU A 419 -14.34 -4.97 -61.04
N THR A 420 -13.84 -6.11 -60.53
CA THR A 420 -13.55 -7.28 -61.38
C THR A 420 -14.81 -7.89 -62.01
N LEU A 421 -15.95 -7.83 -61.32
CA LEU A 421 -17.22 -8.35 -61.85
C LEU A 421 -17.82 -7.40 -62.91
N ASN A 422 -17.76 -6.09 -62.66
CA ASN A 422 -18.24 -5.07 -63.61
C ASN A 422 -17.45 -5.07 -64.93
N SER A 423 -16.12 -5.24 -64.87
CA SER A 423 -15.29 -5.34 -66.07
C SER A 423 -15.62 -6.57 -66.92
N LYS A 424 -15.87 -7.74 -66.29
CA LYS A 424 -16.32 -8.95 -66.99
C LYS A 424 -17.68 -8.75 -67.66
N LEU A 425 -18.62 -8.11 -66.97
CA LEU A 425 -19.95 -7.80 -67.51
C LEU A 425 -19.87 -6.89 -68.74
N ALA A 426 -19.01 -5.88 -68.69
CA ALA A 426 -18.79 -4.95 -69.79
C ALA A 426 -18.24 -5.64 -71.05
N ALA A 427 -17.30 -6.58 -70.89
CA ALA A 427 -16.74 -7.36 -72.00
C ALA A 427 -17.79 -8.24 -72.69
N ALA A 428 -18.60 -8.97 -71.92
CA ALA A 428 -19.67 -9.84 -72.46
C ALA A 428 -20.74 -9.05 -73.24
N ASN A 429 -21.07 -7.84 -72.78
CA ASN A 429 -22.01 -6.96 -73.47
C ASN A 429 -21.49 -6.45 -74.82
N SER A 430 -20.18 -6.26 -74.96
CA SER A 430 -19.58 -5.82 -76.24
C SER A 430 -19.60 -6.95 -77.28
N GLU A 431 -19.34 -8.19 -76.87
CA GLU A 431 -19.30 -9.36 -77.75
C GLU A 431 -20.68 -9.67 -78.37
N LEU A 432 -21.76 -9.55 -77.58
CA LEU A 432 -23.13 -9.74 -78.07
C LEU A 432 -23.54 -8.74 -79.16
N LYS A 433 -22.98 -7.51 -79.12
CA LYS A 433 -23.34 -6.44 -80.05
C LYS A 433 -22.74 -6.65 -81.45
N GLU A 434 -21.57 -7.27 -81.55
CA GLU A 434 -20.93 -7.56 -82.84
C GLU A 434 -21.65 -8.69 -83.59
N ILE A 435 -22.05 -9.75 -82.90
CA ILE A 435 -22.76 -10.90 -83.51
C ILE A 435 -24.09 -10.48 -84.13
N SER A 436 -24.76 -9.46 -83.57
CA SER A 436 -26.08 -9.02 -84.03
C SER A 436 -26.07 -8.14 -85.29
N THR A 437 -24.93 -7.58 -85.73
CA THR A 437 -24.92 -6.47 -86.69
C THR A 437 -24.31 -6.78 -88.07
N ILE A 438 -23.46 -7.81 -88.18
CA ILE A 438 -22.70 -8.12 -89.40
C ILE A 438 -23.17 -9.46 -90.00
N ASP A 439 -23.18 -9.58 -91.33
CA ASP A 439 -23.43 -10.84 -92.05
C ASP A 439 -22.22 -11.78 -91.93
N SER A 440 -22.47 -13.02 -91.52
CA SER A 440 -21.41 -14.00 -91.21
C SER A 440 -20.56 -14.36 -92.43
N LEU A 441 -21.14 -14.34 -93.65
CA LEU A 441 -20.45 -14.71 -94.90
C LEU A 441 -19.70 -13.53 -95.53
N THR A 442 -20.39 -12.42 -95.78
CA THR A 442 -19.89 -11.31 -96.60
C THR A 442 -19.19 -10.22 -95.79
N LYS A 443 -19.30 -10.24 -94.46
CA LYS A 443 -18.71 -9.23 -93.54
C LYS A 443 -19.17 -7.78 -93.81
N ILE A 444 -20.27 -7.62 -94.53
CA ILE A 444 -21.03 -6.37 -94.63
C ILE A 444 -22.22 -6.42 -93.66
N TYR A 445 -22.99 -5.33 -93.55
CA TYR A 445 -24.12 -5.30 -92.63
C TYR A 445 -25.18 -6.34 -93.00
N ASN A 446 -25.81 -6.94 -91.98
CA ASN A 446 -26.90 -7.89 -92.19
C ASN A 446 -28.24 -7.17 -92.43
N ARG A 447 -29.26 -7.92 -92.85
CA ARG A 447 -30.62 -7.40 -93.08
C ARG A 447 -31.22 -6.70 -91.84
N HIS A 448 -30.92 -7.19 -90.64
CA HIS A 448 -31.44 -6.61 -89.40
C HIS A 448 -30.88 -5.20 -89.16
N TYR A 449 -29.57 -5.03 -89.32
CA TYR A 449 -28.92 -3.73 -89.27
C TYR A 449 -29.47 -2.79 -90.33
N PHE A 450 -29.63 -3.25 -91.58
CA PHE A 450 -30.25 -2.47 -92.64
C PHE A 450 -31.65 -1.96 -92.25
N ASN A 451 -32.54 -2.84 -91.80
CA ASN A 451 -33.91 -2.44 -91.46
C ASN A 451 -33.95 -1.38 -90.36
N ASN A 452 -33.13 -1.53 -89.31
CA ASN A 452 -33.07 -0.57 -88.22
C ASN A 452 -32.45 0.76 -88.68
N LYS A 453 -31.29 0.70 -89.34
CA LYS A 453 -30.57 1.89 -89.76
C LYS A 453 -31.28 2.66 -90.87
N PHE A 454 -31.91 1.96 -91.81
CA PHE A 454 -32.70 2.58 -92.87
C PHE A 454 -33.94 3.27 -92.30
N LYS A 455 -34.60 2.69 -91.30
CA LYS A 455 -35.70 3.35 -90.56
C LYS A 455 -35.23 4.66 -89.91
N ASP A 456 -34.05 4.66 -89.28
CA ASP A 456 -33.45 5.85 -88.68
C ASP A 456 -33.11 6.93 -89.73
N LEU A 457 -32.48 6.53 -90.85
CA LEU A 457 -32.14 7.45 -91.94
C LEU A 457 -33.37 7.99 -92.66
N PHE A 458 -34.43 7.18 -92.80
CA PHE A 458 -35.71 7.61 -93.37
C PHE A 458 -36.38 8.66 -92.47
N ALA A 459 -36.39 8.43 -91.15
CA ALA A 459 -36.89 9.41 -90.18
C ALA A 459 -36.04 10.70 -90.16
N LEU A 460 -34.73 10.58 -90.34
CA LEU A 460 -33.82 11.72 -90.41
C LEU A 460 -34.04 12.52 -91.71
N GLY A 461 -34.10 11.86 -92.87
CA GLY A 461 -34.39 12.47 -94.16
C GLY A 461 -35.75 13.18 -94.19
N LYS A 462 -36.76 12.63 -93.51
CA LYS A 462 -38.08 13.28 -93.31
C LYS A 462 -37.97 14.61 -92.55
N ARG A 463 -37.12 14.68 -91.52
CA ARG A 463 -36.91 15.90 -90.74
C ARG A 463 -36.06 16.93 -91.49
N SER A 464 -35.03 16.49 -92.19
CA SER A 464 -34.06 17.36 -92.86
C SER A 464 -34.42 17.68 -94.32
N LYS A 465 -35.51 17.12 -94.85
CA LYS A 465 -35.93 17.22 -96.26
C LYS A 465 -34.81 16.84 -97.24
N THR A 466 -34.03 15.83 -96.86
CA THR A 466 -32.83 15.39 -97.57
C THR A 466 -33.16 14.19 -98.48
N PRO A 467 -32.63 14.12 -99.71
CA PRO A 467 -32.86 13.00 -100.60
C PRO A 467 -32.20 11.73 -100.07
N LEU A 468 -32.94 10.61 -100.10
CA LEU A 468 -32.48 9.27 -99.76
C LEU A 468 -32.60 8.39 -100.99
N SER A 469 -31.48 7.82 -101.42
CA SER A 469 -31.42 6.90 -102.55
C SER A 469 -31.19 5.48 -102.08
N LEU A 470 -32.11 4.60 -102.44
CA LEU A 470 -32.05 3.17 -102.18
C LEU A 470 -31.76 2.44 -103.48
N ILE A 471 -30.69 1.65 -103.49
CA ILE A 471 -30.29 0.81 -104.61
C ILE A 471 -30.40 -0.64 -104.14
N ILE A 472 -31.21 -1.43 -104.84
CA ILE A 472 -31.28 -2.88 -104.65
C ILE A 472 -30.67 -3.51 -105.89
N PHE A 473 -29.76 -4.47 -105.70
CA PHE A 473 -29.18 -5.19 -106.82
C PHE A 473 -29.08 -6.68 -106.56
N ASP A 474 -29.25 -7.43 -107.64
CA ASP A 474 -29.23 -8.89 -107.68
C ASP A 474 -28.21 -9.35 -108.72
N LEU A 475 -27.55 -10.47 -108.44
CA LEU A 475 -26.55 -11.05 -109.34
C LEU A 475 -27.22 -11.91 -110.41
N ASP A 476 -27.13 -11.49 -111.67
CA ASP A 476 -27.76 -12.16 -112.80
C ASP A 476 -27.23 -13.60 -112.95
N LYS A 477 -28.15 -14.58 -113.04
CA LYS A 477 -27.87 -16.02 -113.20
C LYS A 477 -27.02 -16.63 -112.06
N PHE A 478 -27.03 -16.07 -110.85
CA PHE A 478 -26.28 -16.61 -109.71
C PHE A 478 -26.61 -18.08 -109.40
N LYS A 479 -27.87 -18.49 -109.54
CA LYS A 479 -28.26 -19.91 -109.40
C LYS A 479 -27.50 -20.83 -110.36
N SER A 480 -27.32 -20.43 -111.62
CA SER A 480 -26.53 -21.19 -112.59
C SER A 480 -25.03 -21.24 -112.23
N ILE A 481 -24.50 -20.23 -111.54
CA ILE A 481 -23.12 -20.25 -111.04
C ILE A 481 -22.99 -21.30 -109.92
N ASN A 482 -23.94 -21.33 -108.98
CA ASN A 482 -23.97 -22.34 -107.94
C ASN A 482 -24.13 -23.76 -108.51
N ASP A 483 -25.03 -23.93 -109.48
CA ASP A 483 -25.30 -25.23 -110.08
C ASP A 483 -24.09 -25.76 -110.89
N ASN A 484 -23.35 -24.87 -111.56
CA ASN A 484 -22.20 -25.24 -112.41
C ASN A 484 -20.86 -25.34 -111.66
N TYR A 485 -20.64 -24.52 -110.62
CA TYR A 485 -19.34 -24.37 -109.95
C TYR A 485 -19.38 -24.70 -108.45
N GLY A 486 -20.55 -24.97 -107.89
CA GLY A 486 -20.77 -25.30 -106.48
C GLY A 486 -20.92 -24.08 -105.56
N HIS A 487 -21.57 -24.29 -104.42
CA HIS A 487 -21.88 -23.24 -103.43
C HIS A 487 -20.65 -22.49 -102.90
N LEU A 488 -19.50 -23.16 -102.75
CA LEU A 488 -18.27 -22.51 -102.26
C LEU A 488 -17.74 -21.45 -103.23
N VAL A 489 -17.85 -21.70 -104.55
CA VAL A 489 -17.48 -20.72 -105.57
C VAL A 489 -18.50 -19.57 -105.58
N GLY A 490 -19.80 -19.88 -105.45
CA GLY A 490 -20.84 -18.87 -105.30
C GLY A 490 -20.67 -17.97 -104.08
N ASP A 491 -20.27 -18.53 -102.94
CA ASP A 491 -19.97 -17.76 -101.72
C ASP A 491 -18.81 -16.78 -101.91
N GLN A 492 -17.78 -17.17 -102.67
CA GLN A 492 -16.69 -16.27 -103.03
C GLN A 492 -17.16 -15.19 -104.00
N VAL A 493 -18.01 -15.52 -104.98
CA VAL A 493 -18.66 -14.52 -105.85
C VAL A 493 -19.42 -13.49 -105.01
N LEU A 494 -20.21 -13.92 -104.02
CA LEU A 494 -20.95 -13.01 -103.13
C LEU A 494 -20.01 -12.14 -102.29
N LYS A 495 -18.95 -12.71 -101.71
CA LYS A 495 -17.94 -11.96 -100.95
C LYS A 495 -17.24 -10.92 -101.81
N THR A 496 -16.82 -11.30 -103.02
CA THR A 496 -16.12 -10.41 -103.95
C THR A 496 -17.05 -9.31 -104.47
N ALA A 497 -18.30 -9.63 -104.81
CA ALA A 497 -19.30 -8.64 -105.20
C ALA A 497 -19.60 -7.64 -104.07
N ALA A 498 -19.82 -8.14 -102.85
CA ALA A 498 -20.07 -7.33 -101.66
C ALA A 498 -18.89 -6.39 -101.35
N LEU A 499 -17.66 -6.92 -101.37
CA LEU A 499 -16.45 -6.14 -101.12
C LEU A 499 -16.21 -5.08 -102.18
N ARG A 500 -16.37 -5.43 -103.46
CA ARG A 500 -16.24 -4.48 -104.58
C ARG A 500 -17.25 -3.36 -104.48
N ALA A 501 -18.51 -3.67 -104.18
CA ALA A 501 -19.55 -2.66 -103.99
C ALA A 501 -19.28 -1.80 -102.74
N LYS A 502 -18.88 -2.40 -101.61
CA LYS A 502 -18.51 -1.68 -100.38
C LYS A 502 -17.38 -0.68 -100.63
N ASN A 503 -16.35 -1.05 -101.38
CA ASN A 503 -15.20 -0.20 -101.65
C ASN A 503 -15.50 1.01 -102.56
N ILE A 504 -16.67 1.05 -103.21
CA ILE A 504 -17.14 2.25 -103.92
C ILE A 504 -17.77 3.26 -102.95
N LEU A 505 -18.27 2.82 -101.80
CA LEU A 505 -18.94 3.65 -100.81
C LEU A 505 -17.92 4.30 -99.87
N ASN A 506 -17.57 5.56 -100.15
CA ASN A 506 -16.53 6.28 -99.41
C ASN A 506 -17.07 7.16 -98.27
N ARG A 507 -18.40 7.27 -98.11
CA ARG A 507 -19.04 8.10 -97.08
C ARG A 507 -19.48 7.23 -95.90
N ASN A 508 -19.24 7.70 -94.67
CA ASN A 508 -19.69 7.01 -93.45
C ASN A 508 -21.22 6.92 -93.31
N THR A 509 -21.96 7.73 -94.07
CA THR A 509 -23.43 7.73 -94.13
C THR A 509 -23.99 6.69 -95.09
N ASP A 510 -23.14 6.20 -96.00
CA ASP A 510 -23.53 5.26 -97.04
C ASP A 510 -23.09 3.87 -96.62
N PHE A 511 -23.96 2.90 -96.80
CA PHE A 511 -23.62 1.53 -96.43
C PHE A 511 -24.27 0.52 -97.35
N ILE A 512 -23.64 -0.64 -97.40
CA ILE A 512 -24.15 -1.82 -98.10
C ILE A 512 -24.51 -2.89 -97.07
N ALA A 513 -25.64 -3.55 -97.31
CA ALA A 513 -26.09 -4.68 -96.54
C ALA A 513 -26.48 -5.85 -97.46
N ARG A 514 -26.30 -7.07 -96.97
CA ARG A 514 -26.83 -8.26 -97.61
C ARG A 514 -28.29 -8.40 -97.20
N TYR A 515 -29.20 -8.33 -98.16
CA TYR A 515 -30.64 -8.29 -97.91
C TYR A 515 -31.30 -9.65 -98.12
N GLY A 516 -30.80 -10.42 -99.09
CA GLY A 516 -31.24 -11.78 -99.41
C GLY A 516 -30.07 -12.74 -99.63
N GLY A 517 -30.33 -13.85 -100.32
CA GLY A 517 -29.29 -14.84 -100.65
C GLY A 517 -28.21 -14.25 -101.56
N ASP A 518 -28.64 -13.69 -102.68
CA ASP A 518 -27.86 -13.04 -103.74
C ASP A 518 -28.21 -11.56 -103.95
N GLU A 519 -29.13 -11.04 -103.12
CA GLU A 519 -29.60 -9.66 -103.15
C GLU A 519 -28.83 -8.78 -102.16
N PHE A 520 -28.40 -7.63 -102.65
CA PHE A 520 -27.69 -6.61 -101.89
C PHE A 520 -28.44 -5.29 -101.94
N VAL A 521 -28.32 -4.52 -100.87
CA VAL A 521 -28.94 -3.21 -100.75
C VAL A 521 -27.89 -2.19 -100.37
N ILE A 522 -27.83 -1.10 -101.13
CA ILE A 522 -27.02 0.07 -100.86
C ILE A 522 -27.95 1.22 -100.49
N VAL A 523 -27.64 1.88 -99.37
CA VAL A 523 -28.31 3.10 -98.93
C VAL A 523 -27.35 4.25 -99.10
N LEU A 524 -27.78 5.26 -99.86
CA LEU A 524 -27.04 6.51 -100.06
C LEU A 524 -27.84 7.65 -99.43
N PHE A 525 -27.29 8.23 -98.37
CA PHE A 525 -27.93 9.37 -97.70
C PHE A 525 -27.49 10.67 -98.37
N ASP A 526 -28.41 11.63 -98.51
CA ASP A 526 -28.12 12.92 -99.16
C ASP A 526 -27.53 12.77 -100.55
N THR A 527 -28.21 11.93 -101.35
CA THR A 527 -27.80 11.63 -102.72
C THR A 527 -29.04 11.65 -103.61
N GLU A 528 -29.06 12.56 -104.58
CA GLU A 528 -30.10 12.66 -105.59
C GLU A 528 -29.99 11.56 -106.65
N LYS A 529 -31.01 11.46 -107.51
CA LYS A 529 -31.12 10.40 -108.52
C LYS A 529 -29.90 10.33 -109.45
N SER A 530 -29.40 11.47 -109.93
CA SER A 530 -28.23 11.53 -110.82
C SER A 530 -26.96 10.99 -110.15
N GLY A 531 -26.72 11.33 -108.88
CA GLY A 531 -25.60 10.81 -108.10
C GLY A 531 -25.75 9.31 -107.81
N ALA A 532 -26.97 8.84 -107.53
CA ALA A 532 -27.22 7.42 -107.31
C ALA A 532 -27.05 6.59 -108.60
N GLU A 533 -27.41 7.14 -109.77
CA GLU A 533 -27.14 6.51 -111.08
C GLU A 533 -25.64 6.41 -111.38
N GLN A 534 -24.85 7.41 -110.96
CA GLN A 534 -23.40 7.34 -111.04
C GLN A 534 -22.83 6.23 -110.15
N VAL A 535 -23.29 6.11 -108.90
CA VAL A 535 -22.88 5.02 -107.99
C VAL A 535 -23.28 3.66 -108.56
N ILE A 536 -24.47 3.52 -109.16
CA ILE A 536 -24.87 2.29 -109.87
C ILE A 536 -23.90 1.98 -111.00
N SER A 537 -23.53 2.97 -111.82
CA SER A 537 -22.57 2.79 -112.92
C SER A 537 -21.21 2.29 -112.42
N ASP A 538 -20.72 2.87 -111.33
CA ASP A 538 -19.41 2.54 -110.75
C ASP A 538 -19.42 1.18 -110.04
N VAL A 539 -20.48 0.87 -109.28
CA VAL A 539 -20.68 -0.46 -108.67
C VAL A 539 -20.85 -1.52 -109.74
N LYS A 540 -21.62 -1.25 -110.80
CA LYS A 540 -21.81 -2.17 -111.92
C LYS A 540 -20.48 -2.46 -112.62
N LYS A 541 -19.70 -1.44 -112.95
CA LYS A 541 -18.34 -1.60 -113.52
C LYS A 541 -17.42 -2.38 -112.58
N ALA A 542 -17.51 -2.17 -111.28
CA ALA A 542 -16.69 -2.89 -110.30
C ALA A 542 -17.07 -4.38 -110.23
N ILE A 543 -18.36 -4.70 -110.17
CA ILE A 543 -18.85 -6.08 -110.10
C ILE A 543 -18.60 -6.83 -111.42
N GLU A 544 -18.83 -6.20 -112.58
CA GLU A 544 -18.68 -6.82 -113.90
C GLU A 544 -17.22 -7.06 -114.35
N LYS A 545 -16.23 -6.61 -113.58
CA LYS A 545 -14.82 -7.00 -113.80
C LYS A 545 -14.65 -8.51 -113.58
N PRO A 546 -13.81 -9.20 -114.37
CA PRO A 546 -13.49 -10.61 -114.15
C PRO A 546 -13.12 -10.89 -112.69
N MET A 547 -13.67 -11.94 -112.11
CA MET A 547 -13.42 -12.38 -110.73
C MET A 547 -12.54 -13.63 -110.77
N GLU A 548 -11.27 -13.48 -110.43
CA GLU A 548 -10.38 -14.61 -110.19
C GLU A 548 -10.68 -15.22 -108.82
N ILE A 549 -11.31 -16.39 -108.80
CA ILE A 549 -11.62 -17.13 -107.58
C ILE A 549 -10.70 -18.34 -107.51
N LYS A 550 -9.84 -18.37 -106.48
CA LYS A 550 -8.95 -19.49 -106.18
C LYS A 550 -9.55 -20.34 -105.07
N LEU A 551 -9.98 -21.56 -105.40
CA LEU A 551 -10.55 -22.51 -104.44
C LEU A 551 -9.96 -23.90 -104.72
N ASN A 552 -9.39 -24.53 -103.68
CA ASN A 552 -8.84 -25.89 -103.73
C ASN A 552 -7.88 -26.15 -104.91
N GLY A 553 -7.00 -25.18 -105.22
CA GLY A 553 -6.00 -25.31 -106.29
C GLY A 553 -6.52 -25.11 -107.73
N LYS A 554 -7.81 -24.81 -107.92
CA LYS A 554 -8.38 -24.44 -109.22
C LYS A 554 -8.66 -22.92 -109.28
N ASN A 555 -8.35 -22.31 -110.42
CA ASN A 555 -8.71 -20.93 -110.72
C ASN A 555 -9.99 -20.92 -111.57
N PHE A 556 -11.02 -20.25 -111.07
CA PHE A 556 -12.23 -19.94 -111.82
C PHE A 556 -12.18 -18.46 -112.21
N ASP A 557 -12.29 -18.17 -113.50
CA ASP A 557 -12.48 -16.81 -113.99
C ASP A 557 -13.95 -16.63 -114.36
N LEU A 558 -14.67 -15.89 -113.52
CA LEU A 558 -16.11 -15.69 -113.65
C LEU A 558 -16.42 -14.22 -113.88
N GLN A 559 -17.28 -13.95 -114.84
CA GLN A 559 -17.84 -12.63 -115.06
C GLN A 559 -19.32 -12.64 -114.71
N VAL A 560 -19.70 -11.88 -113.68
CA VAL A 560 -21.08 -11.79 -113.19
C VAL A 560 -21.64 -10.43 -113.52
N LYS A 561 -22.86 -10.39 -114.04
CA LYS A 561 -23.59 -9.15 -114.29
C LYS A 561 -24.53 -8.86 -113.14
N GLY A 562 -24.71 -7.59 -112.83
CA GLY A 562 -25.71 -7.14 -111.85
C GLY A 562 -26.92 -6.53 -112.55
N SER A 563 -28.10 -6.84 -112.04
CA SER A 563 -29.31 -6.05 -112.30
C SER A 563 -29.57 -5.14 -111.10
N PHE A 564 -29.93 -3.89 -111.36
CA PHE A 564 -30.04 -2.85 -110.34
C PHE A 564 -31.43 -2.19 -110.43
N GLY A 565 -32.04 -1.94 -109.28
CA GLY A 565 -33.24 -1.14 -109.09
C GLY A 565 -32.93 0.07 -108.23
N LEU A 566 -33.22 1.27 -108.75
CA LEU A 566 -33.02 2.54 -108.04
C LEU A 566 -34.37 3.12 -107.60
N LYS A 567 -34.44 3.60 -106.37
CA LYS A 567 -35.48 4.52 -105.92
C LYS A 567 -34.86 5.65 -105.11
N THR A 568 -35.00 6.87 -105.62
CA THR A 568 -34.72 8.10 -104.87
C THR A 568 -36.02 8.68 -104.36
N ILE A 569 -36.04 9.10 -103.10
CA ILE A 569 -37.19 9.75 -102.46
C ILE A 569 -36.70 10.88 -101.54
N ILE A 570 -37.48 11.95 -101.45
CA ILE A 570 -37.40 12.92 -100.36
C ILE A 570 -38.59 12.60 -99.45
N PRO A 571 -38.40 11.92 -98.31
CA PRO A 571 -39.52 11.40 -97.52
C PRO A 571 -40.49 12.50 -97.05
N ALA A 572 -41.78 12.38 -97.40
CA ALA A 572 -42.85 13.28 -96.97
C ALA A 572 -43.63 12.73 -95.75
N ALA A 573 -44.66 13.45 -95.30
CA ALA A 573 -45.47 13.08 -94.13
C ALA A 573 -46.09 11.67 -94.25
N ASP A 574 -46.47 11.27 -95.45
CA ASP A 574 -47.36 10.12 -95.72
C ASP A 574 -46.62 8.91 -96.31
N ASP A 575 -45.31 9.03 -96.57
CA ASP A 575 -44.49 7.98 -97.18
C ASP A 575 -44.10 6.89 -96.17
N ASN A 576 -44.19 5.62 -96.59
CA ASN A 576 -43.75 4.47 -95.81
C ASN A 576 -42.42 3.92 -96.33
N PHE A 577 -41.43 3.69 -95.45
CA PHE A 577 -40.13 3.15 -95.86
C PHE A 577 -40.22 1.78 -96.54
N ASN A 578 -41.22 0.95 -96.17
CA ASN A 578 -41.47 -0.34 -96.84
C ASN A 578 -41.94 -0.15 -98.28
N GLN A 579 -42.68 0.92 -98.58
CA GLN A 579 -43.08 1.24 -99.96
C GLN A 579 -41.85 1.64 -100.80
N THR A 580 -40.88 2.36 -100.21
CA THR A 580 -39.62 2.71 -100.90
C THR A 580 -38.80 1.47 -101.26
N ILE A 581 -38.71 0.49 -100.35
CA ILE A 581 -38.05 -0.81 -100.62
C ILE A 581 -38.78 -1.55 -101.74
N ASN A 582 -40.12 -1.68 -101.64
CA ASN A 582 -40.92 -2.37 -102.66
C ASN A 582 -40.84 -1.72 -104.04
N LEU A 583 -40.77 -0.38 -104.11
CA LEU A 583 -40.62 0.34 -105.38
C LEU A 583 -39.22 0.17 -105.99
N ALA A 584 -38.18 0.13 -105.18
CA ALA A 584 -36.83 -0.17 -105.65
C ALA A 584 -36.73 -1.61 -106.19
N ASP A 585 -37.37 -2.56 -105.50
CA ASP A 585 -37.47 -3.96 -105.93
C ASP A 585 -38.27 -4.11 -107.24
N GLN A 586 -39.42 -3.44 -107.38
CA GLN A 586 -40.17 -3.43 -108.64
C GLN A 586 -39.36 -2.86 -109.81
N ASN A 587 -38.53 -1.84 -109.56
CA ASN A 587 -37.63 -1.29 -110.59
C ASN A 587 -36.51 -2.28 -110.96
N LEU A 588 -36.00 -3.06 -110.01
CA LEU A 588 -35.08 -4.16 -110.27
C LEU A 588 -35.72 -5.21 -111.19
N TYR A 589 -36.94 -5.67 -110.85
CA TYR A 589 -37.68 -6.65 -111.66
C TYR A 589 -37.97 -6.16 -113.09
N LYS A 590 -38.31 -4.88 -113.27
CA LYS A 590 -38.50 -4.28 -114.61
C LYS A 590 -37.21 -4.30 -115.42
N ASN A 591 -36.08 -3.95 -114.81
CA ASN A 591 -34.79 -3.95 -115.49
C ASN A 591 -34.28 -5.36 -115.83
N LYS A 592 -34.72 -6.39 -115.08
CA LYS A 592 -34.40 -7.80 -115.34
C LYS A 592 -35.18 -8.39 -116.53
N ARG A 593 -36.35 -7.85 -116.88
CA ARG A 593 -37.18 -8.28 -118.03
C ARG A 593 -36.81 -7.63 -119.37
N ASN A 594 -36.08 -6.51 -119.34
CA ASN A 594 -35.67 -5.75 -120.53
C ASN A 594 -34.24 -6.09 -121.01
N LYS A 595 -33.65 -7.19 -120.52
CA LYS A 595 -32.35 -7.76 -120.91
C LYS A 595 -32.58 -9.23 -121.30
#